data_AF-A0A7C1ZGN9-F1
#
_entry.id   AF-A0A7C1ZGN9-F1
#
_cell.length_a   1.000
_cell.length_b   1.000
_cell.length_c   1.000
_cell.angle_alpha   90.00
_cell.angle_beta   90.00
_cell.angle_gamma   90.00
#
_symmetry.space_group_name_H-M   'P 1'
#
loop_
_entity.id
_entity.type
_entity.pdbx_description
1 polymer ?
#
loop_
_entity_poly.entity_id
_entity_poly.type
_entity_poly.pdbx_seq_one_letter_code
_entity_poly.pdbx_strand_id
1 'polypeptide(L)' 'MSGYHKCIACPTWITYRFAICAKCEQEYGRSAREWPKWLRFLWNDIQKERRRTKRIREHEITFSELEDKNRNE' A
#
# COMPACT_ATOMS: atom_id res chain seq x y z
N MET A 1 11.70 -9.25 4.55
CA MET A 1 10.51 -9.90 3.96
C MET A 1 10.31 -9.40 2.54
N SER A 2 10.67 -10.20 1.54
CA SER A 2 10.33 -9.96 0.13
C SER A 2 8.92 -10.50 -0.12
N GLY A 3 7.90 -9.66 0.10
CA GLY A 3 6.53 -10.04 -0.22
C GLY A 3 6.20 -9.80 -1.69
N TYR A 4 5.19 -10.52 -2.17
CA TYR A 4 4.66 -10.42 -3.53
C TYR A 4 3.23 -9.90 -3.50
N HIS A 5 2.82 -9.19 -4.54
CA HIS A 5 1.44 -8.77 -4.77
C HIS A 5 1.13 -8.78 -6.27
N LYS A 6 -0.14 -8.69 -6.64
CA LYS A 6 -0.54 -8.59 -8.05
C LYS A 6 -0.25 -7.19 -8.60
N CYS A 7 0.20 -7.13 -9.84
CA CYS A 7 0.24 -5.93 -10.65
C CYS A 7 -1.15 -5.29 -10.69
N ILE A 8 -1.19 -3.96 -10.64
CA ILE A 8 -2.45 -3.21 -10.58
C ILE A 8 -3.20 -3.27 -11.92
N ALA A 9 -2.47 -3.38 -13.03
CA ALA A 9 -3.02 -3.34 -14.38
C ALA A 9 -3.31 -4.74 -14.98
N CYS A 10 -2.77 -5.81 -14.40
CA CYS A 10 -2.91 -7.17 -14.93
C CYS A 10 -2.70 -8.24 -13.83
N PRO A 11 -3.12 -9.50 -14.02
CA PRO A 11 -3.06 -10.52 -12.97
C PRO A 11 -1.65 -11.07 -12.66
N THR A 12 -0.58 -10.41 -13.11
CA THR A 12 0.81 -10.86 -12.92
C THR A 12 1.28 -10.60 -11.49
N TRP A 13 1.96 -11.56 -10.85
CA TRP A 13 2.59 -11.37 -9.54
C TRP A 13 3.93 -10.62 -9.65
N ILE A 14 4.12 -9.62 -8.80
CA ILE A 14 5.30 -8.75 -8.75
C ILE A 14 5.76 -8.55 -7.29
N THR A 15 7.02 -8.16 -7.11
CA THR A 15 7.55 -7.83 -5.78
C THR A 15 6.96 -6.50 -5.27
N TYR A 16 6.81 -6.33 -3.95
CA TYR A 16 6.24 -5.11 -3.35
C TYR A 16 6.94 -3.78 -3.72
N ARG A 17 8.15 -3.84 -4.29
CA ARG A 17 8.88 -2.66 -4.75
C ARG A 17 8.23 -1.98 -5.96
N PHE A 18 7.47 -2.71 -6.76
CA PHE A 18 6.86 -2.21 -7.98
C PHE A 18 5.35 -2.08 -7.83
N ALA A 19 4.73 -1.23 -8.65
CA ALA A 19 3.28 -1.07 -8.70
C ALA A 19 2.66 -1.88 -9.85
N ILE A 20 3.41 -2.00 -10.93
CA ILE A 20 3.02 -2.69 -12.16
C ILE A 20 4.18 -3.58 -12.63
N CYS A 21 3.88 -4.60 -13.41
CA CYS A 21 4.91 -5.47 -13.99
C CYS A 21 5.64 -4.77 -15.15
N ALA A 22 6.80 -5.30 -15.54
CA ALA A 22 7.61 -4.74 -16.62
C ALA A 22 6.83 -4.54 -17.93
N LYS A 23 5.92 -5.46 -18.27
CA LYS A 23 5.05 -5.34 -19.45
C LYS A 23 4.15 -4.11 -19.37
N CYS A 24 3.45 -3.94 -18.25
CA CYS A 24 2.56 -2.79 -18.05
C CYS A 24 3.35 -1.48 -17.89
N GLU A 25 4.60 -1.53 -17.39
CA GLU A 25 5.50 -0.36 -17.35
C GLU A 25 5.91 0.10 -18.74
N GLN A 26 6.11 -0.82 -19.69
CA GLN A 26 6.35 -0.47 -21.10
C GLN A 26 5.11 0.16 -21.75
N GLU A 27 3.91 -0.28 -21.37
CA GLU A 27 2.65 0.20 -21.94
C GLU A 27 2.22 1.56 -21.38
N TYR A 28 2.26 1.72 -20.06
CA TYR A 28 1.75 2.91 -19.37
C TYR A 28 2.84 3.87 -18.89
N GLY A 29 4.12 3.48 -19.00
CA GLY A 29 5.25 4.22 -18.46
C GLY A 29 5.45 4.00 -16.95
N ARG A 30 6.61 4.44 -16.47
CA ARG A 30 6.98 4.36 -15.04
C ARG A 30 6.29 5.44 -14.18
N SER A 31 5.92 6.55 -14.80
CA SER A 31 5.40 7.73 -14.11
C SER A 31 3.90 7.61 -13.85
N ALA A 32 3.50 7.48 -12.57
CA ALA A 32 2.10 7.41 -12.19
C ALA A 32 1.27 8.65 -12.56
N ARG A 33 1.93 9.78 -12.87
CA ARG A 33 1.30 11.01 -13.35
C ARG A 33 0.80 10.88 -14.79
N GLU A 34 1.48 10.08 -15.59
CA GLU A 34 1.17 9.84 -17.01
C GLU A 34 0.16 8.69 -17.19
N TRP A 35 -0.08 7.91 -16.14
CA TRP A 35 -1.01 6.79 -16.21
C TRP A 35 -2.44 7.20 -16.56
N PRO A 36 -3.17 6.34 -17.29
CA PRO A 36 -4.60 6.48 -17.48
C PRO A 36 -5.34 6.70 -16.15
N LYS A 37 -6.47 7.43 -16.19
CA LYS A 37 -7.24 7.81 -14.99
C LYS A 37 -7.59 6.61 -14.11
N TRP A 38 -7.99 5.49 -14.70
CA TRP A 38 -8.36 4.27 -13.97
C TRP A 38 -7.16 3.67 -13.22
N LEU A 39 -5.98 3.63 -13.84
CA LEU A 39 -4.78 3.05 -13.24
C LEU A 39 -4.26 3.94 -12.10
N ARG A 40 -4.35 5.26 -12.28
CA ARG A 40 -4.02 6.25 -11.26
C ARG A 40 -4.97 6.18 -10.07
N PHE A 41 -6.26 5.95 -10.31
CA PHE A 41 -7.26 5.76 -9.27
C PHE A 41 -6.93 4.54 -8.40
N LEU A 42 -6.67 3.38 -9.01
CA LEU A 42 -6.29 2.16 -8.30
C LEU A 42 -4.99 2.33 -7.49
N TRP A 43 -3.99 3.01 -8.07
CA TRP A 43 -2.76 3.33 -7.36
C TRP A 43 -2.99 4.19 -6.12
N ASN A 44 -3.81 5.24 -6.24
CA ASN A 44 -4.12 6.12 -5.13
C ASN A 44 -4.84 5.38 -4.00
N ASP A 45 -5.73 4.45 -4.34
CA ASP A 45 -6.43 3.61 -3.36
C ASP A 45 -5.45 2.70 -2.59
N ILE A 46 -4.53 2.03 -3.30
CA ILE A 46 -3.47 1.23 -2.67
C ILE A 46 -2.57 2.07 -1.77
N GLN A 47 -2.20 3.27 -2.20
CA GLN A 47 -1.39 4.18 -1.38
C GLN A 47 -2.14 4.64 -0.13
N LYS A 48 -3.45 4.88 -0.23
CA LYS A 48 -4.30 5.22 0.92
C LYS A 48 -4.31 4.09 1.94
N GLU A 49 -4.47 2.85 1.50
CA GLU A 49 -4.44 1.69 2.41
C GLU A 49 -3.06 1.49 3.05
N ARG A 50 -1.97 1.61 2.28
CA ARG A 50 -0.60 1.55 2.84
C ARG A 50 -0.38 2.60 3.93
N ARG A 51 -0.84 3.84 3.72
CA ARG A 51 -0.77 4.91 4.73
C ARG A 51 -1.63 4.61 5.94
N ARG A 52 -2.82 4.03 5.74
CA ARG A 52 -3.71 3.61 6.84
C ARG A 52 -3.04 2.53 7.69
N THR A 53 -2.51 1.46 7.08
CA THR A 53 -1.79 0.40 7.79
C THR A 53 -0.58 0.93 8.54
N LYS A 54 0.19 1.86 7.95
CA LYS A 54 1.32 2.51 8.62
C LYS A 54 0.87 3.26 9.89
N ARG A 55 -0.18 4.08 9.78
CA ARG A 55 -0.74 4.81 10.93
C ARG A 55 -1.26 3.89 12.02
N ILE A 56 -1.96 2.80 11.64
CA ILE A 56 -2.41 1.80 12.61
C ILE A 56 -1.21 1.24 13.35
N ARG A 57 -0.19 0.74 12.65
CA ARG A 57 1.02 0.19 13.30
C ARG A 57 1.77 1.20 14.19
N GLU A 58 1.74 2.48 13.83
CA GLU A 58 2.38 3.54 14.62
C GLU A 58 1.60 3.93 15.89
N HIS A 59 0.29 3.70 15.91
CA HIS A 59 -0.61 4.10 17.02
C HIS A 59 -1.34 2.90 17.63
N GLU A 60 -0.94 1.68 17.28
CA GLU A 60 -1.46 0.45 17.85
C GLU A 60 -0.98 0.40 19.30
N ILE A 61 -1.93 0.47 20.22
CA ILE A 61 -1.68 0.30 21.65
C ILE A 61 -2.05 -1.13 22.03
N THR A 62 -1.23 -1.71 22.89
CA THR A 62 -1.46 -3.03 23.47
C THR A 62 -2.52 -2.94 24.57
N PHE A 63 -3.15 -4.08 24.90
CA PHE A 63 -4.08 -4.16 26.02
C PHE A 63 -3.43 -3.77 27.35
N SER A 64 -2.14 -4.06 27.54
CA SER A 64 -1.38 -3.65 28.73
C SER A 64 -1.25 -2.13 28.82
N GLU A 65 -0.95 -1.45 27.71
CA GLU A 65 -0.89 0.03 27.67
C GLU A 65 -2.26 0.68 27.90
N LEU A 66 -3.35 0.00 27.54
CA LEU A 66 -4.71 0.45 27.85
C LEU A 66 -5.04 0.33 29.34
N GLU A 67 -4.68 -0.79 29.97
CA GLU A 67 -4.88 -1.00 31.41
C GLU A 67 -4.06 -0.02 32.27
N ASP A 68 -2.84 0.28 31.85
CA ASP A 68 -1.97 1.24 32.55
C ASP A 68 -2.48 2.68 32.47
N LYS A 69 -3.12 3.07 31.36
CA LYS A 69 -3.78 4.38 31.27
C LYS A 69 -4.98 4.50 32.21
N ASN A 70 -5.83 3.47 32.26
CA ASN A 70 -7.02 3.46 33.11
C ASN A 70 -6.69 3.43 34.62
N ARG A 71 -5.48 3.00 35.02
CA ARG A 71 -5.04 3.01 36.43
C ARG A 71 -4.47 4.35 36.90
N ASN A 72 -4.10 5.23 35.96
CA ASN A 72 -3.42 6.51 36.24
C ASN A 72 -4.32 7.74 36.00
N GLU A 73 -5.61 7.53 35.73
CA GLU A 73 -6.69 8.53 35.72
C GLU A 73 -7.53 8.42 37.00
#